data_AF-A0A497R4I0-F1
#
_entry.id   AF-A0A497R4I0-F1
#
_cell.length_a   1.000
_cell.length_b   1.000
_cell.length_c   1.000
_cell.angle_alpha   90.00
_cell.angle_beta   90.00
_cell.angle_gamma   90.00
#
_symmetry.space_group_name_H-M   'P 1'
#
loop_
_entity.id
_entity.type
_entity.pdbx_description
1 polymer ?
#
loop_
_entity_poly.entity_id
_entity_poly.type
_entity_poly.pdbx_seq_one_letter_code
_entity_poly.pdbx_strand_id
1 'polypeptide(L)'
;MGWLSWLDPVGIWFQAIFYKMGVLYIPGSTYFIILFNIIIAVLMSLLTRALVDIDKISRHQREIKVHNENKKKAMETADKKLWQKVQRREEYIKKIQSEMMIQQMKPMLVWFIPITIIFFLMRSAFLNIPVAWMPFRFPEIWIIISNLKYLDHLTWMGFTGWYFLTSIGLGNYVRRFMGATPSATRGGGPVG
;
A
#
# COMPACT_ATOMS: atom_id res chain seq x y z
N MET A 1 15.93 5.98 23.86
CA MET A 1 15.89 7.44 23.65
C MET A 1 16.11 7.70 22.17
N GLY A 2 15.03 7.80 21.38
CA GLY A 2 15.12 8.01 19.92
C GLY A 2 14.99 9.49 19.57
N TRP A 3 15.52 9.89 18.41
CA TRP A 3 15.43 11.24 17.81
C TRP A 3 14.01 11.81 17.60
N LEU A 4 12.98 11.04 17.97
CA LEU A 4 11.56 11.41 17.96
C LEU A 4 11.02 11.68 19.37
N SER A 5 11.87 11.86 20.39
CA SER A 5 11.44 12.16 21.77
C SER A 5 10.62 13.44 21.91
N TRP A 6 10.75 14.36 20.94
CA TRP A 6 9.89 15.54 20.85
C TRP A 6 8.41 15.19 20.57
N LEU A 7 8.11 13.99 20.08
CA LEU A 7 6.74 13.48 19.90
C LEU A 7 6.21 12.73 21.13
N ASP A 8 7.03 12.46 22.15
CA ASP A 8 6.59 11.74 23.35
C ASP A 8 5.41 12.44 24.07
N PRO A 9 5.39 13.78 24.24
CA PRO A 9 4.24 14.48 24.82
C PRO A 9 2.95 14.29 24.01
N VAL A 10 3.07 14.25 22.68
CA VAL A 10 1.94 14.02 21.77
C VAL A 10 1.48 12.56 21.88
N GLY A 11 2.41 11.61 21.96
CA GLY A 11 2.10 10.20 22.18
C GLY A 11 1.34 9.95 23.49
N ILE A 12 1.77 10.59 24.58
CA ILE A 12 1.11 10.52 25.89
C ILE A 12 -0.27 11.17 25.85
N TRP A 13 -0.42 12.32 25.18
CA TRP A 13 -1.70 12.99 25.00
C TRP A 13 -2.69 12.12 24.23
N PHE A 14 -2.25 11.49 23.14
CA PHE A 14 -3.06 10.53 22.39
C PHE A 14 -3.39 9.28 23.20
N GLN A 15 -2.44 8.76 23.98
CA GLN A 15 -2.68 7.63 24.88
C GLN A 15 -3.75 7.98 25.92
N ALA A 16 -3.73 9.18 26.48
CA ALA A 16 -4.75 9.66 27.41
C ALA A 16 -6.13 9.79 26.75
N ILE A 17 -6.20 10.24 25.49
CA ILE A 17 -7.44 10.28 24.71
C ILE A 17 -7.97 8.88 24.44
N PHE A 18 -7.13 7.96 23.96
CA PHE A 18 -7.52 6.58 23.70
C PHE A 18 -7.94 5.84 24.97
N TYR A 19 -7.35 6.21 26.11
CA TYR A 19 -7.71 5.68 27.42
C TYR A 19 -9.09 6.17 27.84
N LYS A 20 -9.33 7.48 27.71
CA LYS A 20 -10.64 8.08 27.97
C LYS A 20 -11.74 7.58 27.03
N MET A 21 -11.42 7.26 25.79
CA MET A 21 -12.38 6.70 24.82
C MET A 21 -12.63 5.18 25.02
N GLY A 22 -11.92 4.51 25.94
CA GLY A 22 -12.08 3.07 26.17
C GLY A 22 -11.54 2.18 25.04
N VAL A 23 -10.75 2.75 24.13
CA VAL A 23 -10.27 2.10 22.89
C VAL A 23 -9.01 1.26 23.14
N LEU A 24 -8.35 1.41 24.30
CA LEU A 24 -7.16 0.62 24.65
C LEU A 24 -7.46 -0.81 25.11
N TYR A 25 -8.73 -1.15 25.32
CA TYR A 25 -9.14 -2.51 25.69
C TYR A 25 -9.63 -3.27 24.45
N ILE A 26 -9.24 -4.54 24.35
CA ILE A 26 -9.79 -5.47 23.36
C ILE A 26 -11.26 -5.73 23.74
N PRO A 27 -12.24 -5.66 22.82
CA PRO A 27 -12.13 -5.54 21.36
C PRO A 27 -12.24 -4.12 20.78
N GLY A 28 -12.37 -3.08 21.62
CA GLY A 28 -12.53 -1.68 21.18
C GLY A 28 -11.37 -1.17 20.33
N SER A 29 -10.14 -1.60 20.65
CA SER A 29 -8.94 -1.29 19.86
C SER A 29 -9.04 -1.79 18.43
N THR A 30 -9.60 -2.98 18.22
CA THR A 30 -9.73 -3.61 16.90
C THR A 30 -10.71 -2.85 16.02
N TYR A 31 -11.91 -2.53 16.54
CA TYR A 31 -12.91 -1.79 15.77
C TYR A 31 -12.47 -0.37 15.42
N PHE A 32 -11.80 0.31 16.36
CA PHE A 32 -11.27 1.64 16.12
C PHE A 32 -10.21 1.66 15.03
N ILE A 33 -9.25 0.72 15.08
CA ILE A 33 -8.21 0.60 14.05
C ILE A 33 -8.83 0.30 12.68
N ILE A 34 -9.85 -0.54 12.62
CA ILE A 34 -10.56 -0.84 11.37
C ILE A 34 -11.27 0.41 10.85
N LEU A 35 -12.04 1.12 11.69
CA LEU A 35 -12.76 2.33 11.29
C LEU A 35 -11.79 3.43 10.83
N PHE A 36 -10.70 3.63 11.56
CA PHE A 36 -9.64 4.58 11.23
C PHE A 36 -9.00 4.24 9.88
N ASN A 37 -8.69 2.96 9.63
CA ASN A 37 -8.16 2.51 8.34
C ASN A 37 -9.15 2.74 7.19
N ILE A 38 -10.46 2.55 7.41
CA ILE A 38 -11.48 2.83 6.40
C ILE A 38 -11.50 4.34 6.07
N ILE A 39 -11.48 5.20 7.10
CA ILE A 39 -11.46 6.66 6.91
C ILE A 39 -10.22 7.08 6.13
N ILE A 40 -9.04 6.57 6.51
CA ILE A 40 -7.79 6.81 5.78
C ILE A 40 -7.91 6.35 4.33
N ALA A 41 -8.43 5.14 4.08
CA ALA A 41 -8.57 4.60 2.74
C ALA A 41 -9.50 5.44 1.85
N VAL A 42 -10.59 5.98 2.41
CA VAL A 42 -11.50 6.88 1.70
C VAL A 42 -10.82 8.21 1.38
N LEU A 43 -10.18 8.85 2.37
CA LEU A 43 -9.46 10.10 2.17
C LEU A 43 -8.34 9.94 1.13
N MET A 44 -7.61 8.82 1.19
CA MET A 44 -6.60 8.42 0.22
C MET A 44 -7.13 8.36 -1.20
N SER A 45 -8.27 7.69 -1.38
CA SER A 45 -8.90 7.53 -2.68
C SER A 45 -9.32 8.89 -3.26
N LEU A 46 -9.92 9.74 -2.42
CA LEU A 46 -10.35 11.09 -2.82
C LEU A 46 -9.17 11.97 -3.23
N LEU A 47 -8.09 11.98 -2.44
CA LEU A 47 -6.91 12.78 -2.75
C LEU A 47 -6.21 12.23 -4.01
N THR A 48 -6.13 10.92 -4.16
CA THR A 48 -5.56 10.30 -5.37
C THR A 48 -6.34 10.71 -6.61
N ARG A 49 -7.68 10.68 -6.54
CA ARG A 49 -8.54 11.12 -7.65
C ARG A 49 -8.39 12.61 -7.96
N ALA A 50 -8.11 13.45 -6.96
CA ALA A 50 -7.89 14.87 -7.15
C ALA A 50 -6.49 15.19 -7.70
N LEU A 51 -5.46 14.43 -7.34
CA LEU A 51 -4.08 14.69 -7.74
C LEU A 51 -3.66 13.98 -9.04
N VAL A 52 -4.39 12.94 -9.45
CA VAL A 52 -4.03 12.08 -10.58
C VAL A 52 -5.00 12.25 -11.74
N ASP A 53 -4.47 12.54 -12.93
CA ASP A 53 -5.23 12.55 -14.17
C ASP A 53 -5.40 11.11 -14.70
N ILE A 54 -6.56 10.53 -14.41
CA ILE A 54 -6.92 9.15 -14.76
C ILE A 54 -7.00 8.98 -16.29
N ASP A 55 -7.50 10.00 -17.00
CA ASP A 55 -7.66 9.95 -18.45
C ASP A 55 -6.31 9.92 -19.15
N LYS A 56 -5.36 10.76 -18.71
CA LYS A 56 -3.99 10.77 -19.23
C LYS A 56 -3.29 9.43 -19.01
N ILE A 57 -3.41 8.85 -17.81
CA ILE A 57 -2.85 7.53 -17.51
C ILE A 57 -3.46 6.45 -18.41
N SER A 58 -4.79 6.43 -18.58
CA SER A 58 -5.47 5.43 -19.40
C SER A 58 -5.06 5.48 -20.88
N ARG A 59 -4.87 6.69 -21.44
CA ARG A 59 -4.41 6.90 -22.81
C ARG A 59 -2.98 6.36 -23.00
N HIS A 60 -2.08 6.74 -22.11
CA HIS A 60 -0.69 6.26 -22.15
C HIS A 60 -0.59 4.74 -21.96
N GLN A 61 -1.42 4.13 -21.11
CA GLN A 61 -1.49 2.66 -20.96
C GLN A 61 -1.88 1.96 -22.26
N ARG A 62 -2.88 2.48 -22.99
CA ARG A 62 -3.28 1.92 -24.29
C ARG A 62 -2.14 2.00 -25.30
N GLU A 63 -1.44 3.12 -25.35
CA GLU A 63 -0.31 3.33 -26.26
C GLU A 63 0.86 2.37 -25.95
N ILE A 64 1.21 2.19 -24.68
CA ILE A 64 2.21 1.21 -24.23
C ILE A 64 1.78 -0.21 -24.63
N LYS A 65 0.50 -0.56 -24.46
CA LYS A 65 -0.02 -1.88 -24.83
C LYS A 65 0.12 -2.15 -26.33
N VAL A 66 -0.30 -1.21 -27.17
CA VAL A 66 -0.14 -1.30 -28.63
C VAL A 66 1.33 -1.41 -29.03
N HIS A 67 2.22 -0.66 -28.36
CA HIS A 67 3.66 -0.76 -28.60
C HIS A 67 4.23 -2.14 -28.24
N ASN A 68 3.84 -2.70 -27.10
CA ASN A 68 4.26 -4.03 -26.66
C ASN A 68 3.75 -5.14 -27.59
N GLU A 69 2.51 -5.02 -28.08
CA GLU A 69 1.95 -5.94 -29.07
C GLU A 69 2.72 -5.88 -30.40
N ASN A 70 3.06 -4.68 -30.88
CA ASN A 70 3.87 -4.50 -32.08
C ASN A 70 5.30 -5.01 -31.90
N LYS A 71 5.90 -4.84 -30.71
CA LYS A 71 7.20 -5.39 -30.36
C LYS A 71 7.17 -6.92 -30.40
N LYS A 72 6.14 -7.54 -29.81
CA LYS A 72 5.94 -8.99 -29.84
C LYS A 72 5.81 -9.51 -31.27
N LYS A 73 4.96 -8.89 -32.09
CA LYS A 73 4.80 -9.26 -33.52
C LYS A 73 6.10 -9.09 -34.32
N ALA A 74 6.86 -8.02 -34.08
CA ALA A 74 8.15 -7.82 -34.74
C ALA A 74 9.19 -8.89 -34.38
N MET A 75 9.17 -9.38 -33.13
CA MET A 75 10.02 -10.47 -32.68
C MET A 75 9.57 -11.82 -33.26
N GLU A 76 8.27 -12.08 -33.37
CA GLU A 76 7.70 -13.32 -33.93
C GLU A 76 7.89 -13.43 -35.45
N THR A 77 7.76 -12.32 -36.19
CA THR A 77 7.86 -12.29 -37.67
C THR A 77 9.29 -12.03 -38.18
N ALA A 78 10.26 -11.74 -37.30
CA ALA A 78 11.64 -11.38 -37.64
C ALA A 78 11.79 -10.26 -38.69
N ASP A 79 10.79 -9.38 -38.78
CA ASP A 79 10.77 -8.29 -39.77
C ASP A 79 11.68 -7.14 -39.34
N LYS A 80 12.80 -6.97 -40.06
CA LYS A 80 13.82 -5.96 -39.82
C LYS A 80 13.27 -4.52 -39.95
N LYS A 81 12.29 -4.27 -40.81
CA LYS A 81 11.69 -2.93 -40.98
C LYS A 81 10.77 -2.60 -39.79
N LEU A 82 9.97 -3.56 -39.35
CA LEU A 82 9.08 -3.38 -38.21
C LEU A 82 9.87 -3.22 -36.91
N TRP A 83 10.95 -3.99 -36.73
CA TRP A 83 11.85 -3.89 -35.59
C TRP A 83 12.48 -2.49 -35.45
N GLN A 84 13.00 -1.93 -36.54
CA GLN A 84 13.56 -0.57 -36.53
C GLN A 84 12.52 0.49 -36.17
N LYS A 85 11.27 0.34 -36.62
CA LYS A 85 10.17 1.26 -36.29
C LYS A 85 9.78 1.19 -34.81
N VAL A 86 9.75 -0.02 -34.24
CA VAL A 86 9.52 -0.24 -32.80
C VAL A 86 10.65 0.37 -31.98
N GLN A 87 11.90 0.07 -32.32
CA GLN A 87 13.07 0.54 -31.57
C GLN A 87 13.17 2.07 -31.53
N ARG A 88 12.83 2.78 -32.63
CA ARG A 88 12.74 4.26 -32.63
C ARG A 88 11.69 4.82 -31.66
N ARG A 89 10.58 4.10 -31.47
CA ARG A 89 9.52 4.53 -30.54
C ARG A 89 9.78 4.10 -29.09
N GLU A 90 10.75 3.23 -28.85
CA GLU A 90 11.02 2.69 -27.51
C GLU A 90 11.46 3.78 -26.53
N GLU A 91 12.24 4.76 -26.96
CA GLU A 91 12.68 5.89 -26.14
C GLU A 91 11.50 6.77 -25.70
N TYR A 92 10.60 7.08 -26.63
CA TYR A 92 9.37 7.82 -26.34
C TYR A 92 8.48 7.06 -25.35
N ILE A 93 8.32 5.75 -25.52
CA ILE A 93 7.53 4.91 -24.62
C ILE A 93 8.17 4.82 -23.23
N LYS A 94 9.50 4.70 -23.14
CA LYS A 94 10.22 4.74 -21.86
C LYS A 94 10.00 6.06 -21.14
N LYS A 95 10.02 7.18 -21.86
CA LYS A 95 9.71 8.50 -21.30
C LYS A 95 8.30 8.56 -20.74
N ILE A 96 7.29 8.11 -21.50
CA ILE A 96 5.90 8.03 -21.03
C ILE A 96 5.79 7.14 -19.78
N GLN A 97 6.43 5.97 -19.78
CA GLN A 97 6.42 5.05 -18.62
C GLN A 97 6.99 5.72 -17.36
N SER A 98 8.10 6.46 -17.50
CA SER A 98 8.68 7.23 -16.40
C SER A 98 7.75 8.35 -15.91
N GLU A 99 7.15 9.10 -16.83
CA GLU A 99 6.18 10.15 -16.48
C GLU A 99 4.96 9.57 -15.76
N MET A 100 4.47 8.40 -16.17
CA MET A 100 3.38 7.69 -15.50
C MET A 100 3.77 7.19 -14.11
N MET A 101 5.01 6.73 -13.94
CA MET A 101 5.52 6.33 -12.63
C MET A 101 5.56 7.54 -11.68
N ILE A 102 6.08 8.67 -12.14
CA ILE A 102 6.11 9.92 -11.35
C ILE A 102 4.69 10.38 -11.00
N GLN A 103 3.74 10.32 -11.93
CA GLN A 103 2.34 10.67 -11.67
C GLN A 103 1.70 9.77 -10.60
N GLN A 104 2.06 8.49 -10.55
CA GLN A 104 1.61 7.57 -9.49
C GLN A 104 2.37 7.78 -8.17
N MET A 105 3.62 8.22 -8.21
CA MET A 105 4.42 8.50 -7.02
C MET A 105 4.03 9.81 -6.34
N LYS A 106 3.54 10.82 -7.08
CA LYS A 106 3.05 12.09 -6.51
C LYS A 106 2.07 11.87 -5.35
N PRO A 107 0.93 11.17 -5.52
CA PRO A 107 0.02 10.93 -4.42
C PRO A 107 0.67 10.07 -3.32
N MET A 108 1.52 9.08 -3.67
CA MET A 108 2.21 8.27 -2.66
C MET A 108 3.12 9.12 -1.76
N LEU A 109 3.93 10.04 -2.30
CA LEU A 109 4.80 10.90 -1.50
C LEU A 109 4.01 11.88 -0.63
N VAL A 110 2.96 12.49 -1.18
CA VAL A 110 2.08 13.40 -0.44
C VAL A 110 1.47 12.70 0.76
N TRP A 111 1.13 11.43 0.61
CA TRP A 111 0.54 10.62 1.67
C TRP A 111 1.55 9.94 2.60
N PHE A 112 2.76 9.67 2.11
CA PHE A 112 3.80 8.99 2.87
C PHE A 112 4.16 9.80 4.13
N ILE A 113 4.30 11.12 4.00
CA ILE A 113 4.67 12.00 5.12
C ILE A 113 3.61 11.98 6.25
N PRO A 114 2.33 12.32 6.00
CA PRO A 114 1.31 12.33 7.06
C PRO A 114 1.03 10.94 7.63
N ILE A 115 0.98 9.88 6.79
CA ILE A 115 0.84 8.50 7.30
C ILE A 115 2.00 8.14 8.22
N THR A 116 3.23 8.46 7.83
CA THR A 116 4.42 8.09 8.60
C THR A 116 4.41 8.78 9.96
N ILE A 117 4.03 10.06 10.02
CA ILE A 117 3.88 10.80 11.28
C ILE A 117 2.81 10.14 12.18
N ILE A 118 1.63 9.85 11.63
CA ILE A 118 0.55 9.19 12.36
C ILE A 118 1.01 7.80 12.85
N PHE A 119 1.70 7.04 12.02
CA PHE A 119 2.21 5.72 12.35
C PHE A 119 3.20 5.77 13.52
N PHE A 120 4.19 6.67 13.49
CA PHE A 120 5.14 6.83 14.59
C PHE A 120 4.46 7.28 15.88
N LEU A 121 3.46 8.17 15.78
CA LEU A 121 2.67 8.64 16.90
C LEU A 121 1.86 7.51 17.55
N MET A 122 1.15 6.72 16.75
CA MET A 122 0.39 5.57 17.25
C MET A 122 1.31 4.48 17.80
N ARG A 123 2.47 4.24 17.17
CA ARG A 123 3.48 3.30 17.69
C ARG A 123 3.99 3.72 19.06
N SER A 124 4.16 5.03 19.30
CA SER A 124 4.54 5.55 20.63
C SER A 124 3.43 5.32 21.66
N ALA A 125 2.17 5.59 21.30
CA ALA A 125 1.02 5.44 22.20
C ALA A 125 0.68 3.98 22.56
N PHE A 126 0.91 3.02 21.64
CA PHE A 126 0.62 1.59 21.81
C PHE A 126 1.87 0.73 22.09
N LEU A 127 2.97 1.36 22.52
CA LEU A 127 4.22 0.68 22.79
C LEU A 127 4.03 -0.29 23.98
N ASN A 128 4.33 -1.58 23.78
CA ASN A 128 4.12 -2.68 24.74
C ASN A 128 2.65 -3.03 25.09
N ILE A 129 1.66 -2.52 24.36
CA ILE A 129 0.23 -2.87 24.60
C ILE A 129 -0.21 -3.96 23.62
N PRO A 130 -0.80 -5.08 24.09
CA PRO A 130 -1.32 -6.13 23.21
C PRO A 130 -2.55 -5.61 22.46
N VAL A 131 -2.50 -5.61 21.12
CA VAL A 131 -3.59 -5.09 20.26
C VAL A 131 -4.49 -6.21 19.73
N ALA A 132 -3.94 -7.40 19.47
CA ALA A 132 -4.69 -8.55 18.96
C ALA A 132 -4.09 -9.88 19.43
N TRP A 133 -4.98 -10.86 19.64
CA TRP A 133 -4.65 -12.25 19.92
C TRP A 133 -4.74 -13.07 18.62
N MET A 134 -3.70 -13.85 18.32
CA MET A 134 -3.71 -14.76 17.17
C MET A 134 -3.44 -16.21 17.60
N PRO A 135 -4.16 -17.19 17.03
CA PRO A 135 -4.02 -18.61 17.37
C PRO A 135 -2.85 -19.31 16.63
N PHE A 136 -2.01 -18.58 15.90
CA PHE A 136 -0.89 -19.12 15.12
C PHE A 136 0.44 -18.48 15.52
N ARG A 137 1.53 -19.26 15.53
CA ARG A 137 2.89 -18.79 15.81
C ARG A 137 3.56 -18.29 14.54
N PHE A 138 4.05 -17.06 14.55
CA PHE A 138 4.81 -16.48 13.44
C PHE A 138 6.32 -16.62 13.66
N PRO A 139 7.13 -16.80 12.58
CA PRO A 139 8.58 -16.69 12.66
C PRO A 139 8.97 -15.26 13.06
N GLU A 140 9.95 -15.14 13.95
CA GLU A 140 10.41 -13.86 14.50
C GLU A 140 11.08 -12.98 13.43
N ILE A 141 10.29 -12.17 12.74
CA ILE A 141 10.82 -11.12 11.86
C ILE A 141 11.16 -9.92 12.74
N TRP A 142 12.46 -9.73 13.02
CA TRP A 142 13.01 -8.73 13.96
C TRP A 142 12.48 -7.30 13.75
N ILE A 143 12.15 -6.91 12.51
CA ILE A 143 11.70 -5.55 12.17
C ILE A 143 10.19 -5.34 12.37
N ILE A 144 9.37 -6.39 12.24
CA ILE A 144 7.90 -6.29 12.26
C ILE A 144 7.34 -6.76 13.61
N ILE A 145 8.08 -7.62 14.31
CA ILE A 145 7.58 -8.47 15.40
C ILE A 145 8.51 -8.42 16.64
N SER A 146 9.16 -7.28 16.92
CA SER A 146 10.12 -7.15 18.03
C SER A 146 9.51 -7.17 19.44
N ASN A 147 8.21 -7.42 19.60
CA ASN A 147 7.52 -7.50 20.89
C ASN A 147 6.53 -8.69 20.95
N LEU A 148 6.93 -9.83 20.38
CA LEU A 148 6.16 -11.06 20.54
C LEU A 148 6.42 -11.64 21.95
N LYS A 149 5.43 -11.53 22.83
CA LYS A 149 5.40 -12.37 24.05
C LYS A 149 4.58 -13.61 23.71
N TYR A 150 5.19 -14.78 23.88
CA TYR A 150 4.52 -16.06 23.69
C TYR A 150 3.83 -16.44 25.00
N LEU A 151 2.51 -16.70 24.94
CA LEU A 151 1.77 -17.29 26.04
C LEU A 151 1.15 -18.60 25.51
N ASP A 152 1.80 -19.73 25.81
CA ASP A 152 1.49 -21.08 25.32
C ASP A 152 1.26 -21.16 23.79
N HIS A 153 0.01 -21.03 23.36
CA HIS A 153 -0.45 -21.19 21.98
C HIS A 153 -0.93 -19.88 21.34
N LEU A 154 -1.03 -18.79 22.12
CA LEU A 154 -1.42 -17.49 21.62
C LEU A 154 -0.23 -16.55 21.50
N THR A 155 -0.16 -15.91 20.34
CA THR A 155 0.92 -15.01 20.00
C THR A 155 0.46 -13.56 20.20
N TRP A 156 1.13 -12.81 21.08
CA TRP A 156 0.80 -11.40 21.33
C TRP A 156 1.37 -10.55 20.21
N MET A 157 0.53 -9.88 19.43
CA MET A 157 1.02 -8.97 18.40
C MET A 157 0.88 -7.51 18.82
N GLY A 158 2.02 -6.80 18.83
CA GLY A 158 2.05 -5.37 19.04
C GLY A 158 1.42 -4.60 17.88
N PHE A 159 1.15 -3.31 18.11
CA PHE A 159 0.54 -2.39 17.15
C PHE A 159 1.15 -2.47 15.74
N THR A 160 2.49 -2.46 15.64
CA THR A 160 3.21 -2.50 14.35
C THR A 160 2.83 -3.73 13.52
N GLY A 161 2.87 -4.93 14.12
CA GLY A 161 2.54 -6.17 13.40
C GLY A 161 1.08 -6.23 12.97
N TRP A 162 0.16 -5.81 13.85
CA TRP A 162 -1.27 -5.77 13.54
C TRP A 162 -1.61 -4.73 12.45
N TYR A 163 -0.97 -3.57 12.50
CA TYR A 163 -1.13 -2.53 11.47
C TYR A 163 -0.64 -3.01 10.10
N PHE A 164 0.54 -3.65 10.00
CA PHE A 164 1.03 -4.18 8.72
C PHE A 164 0.15 -5.32 8.20
N LEU A 165 -0.28 -6.23 9.07
CA LEU A 165 -1.14 -7.35 8.69
C LEU A 165 -2.48 -6.85 8.14
N THR A 166 -3.11 -5.92 8.86
CA THR A 166 -4.38 -5.30 8.42
C THR A 166 -4.17 -4.45 7.17
N SER A 167 -3.05 -3.75 7.01
CA SER A 167 -2.75 -2.96 5.82
C SER A 167 -2.54 -3.82 4.57
N ILE A 168 -1.83 -4.95 4.68
CA ILE A 168 -1.64 -5.89 3.56
C ILE A 168 -2.97 -6.59 3.22
N GLY A 169 -3.71 -7.03 4.25
CA GLY A 169 -5.02 -7.65 4.10
C GLY A 169 -6.01 -6.70 3.43
N LEU A 170 -6.23 -5.52 4.02
CA LEU A 170 -7.12 -4.48 3.50
C LEU A 170 -6.66 -3.94 2.16
N GLY A 171 -5.35 -3.86 1.91
CA GLY A 171 -4.79 -3.43 0.62
C GLY A 171 -5.31 -4.28 -0.55
N ASN A 172 -5.44 -5.59 -0.36
CA ASN A 172 -6.01 -6.49 -1.36
C ASN A 172 -7.53 -6.27 -1.55
N TYR A 173 -8.25 -5.95 -0.48
CA TYR A 173 -9.70 -5.69 -0.54
C TYR A 173 -10.02 -4.32 -1.14
N VAL A 174 -9.26 -3.28 -0.80
CA VAL A 174 -9.41 -1.92 -1.35
C VAL A 174 -9.11 -1.91 -2.85
N ARG A 175 -8.09 -2.66 -3.31
CA ARG A 175 -7.80 -2.84 -4.74
C ARG A 175 -8.94 -3.53 -5.49
N ARG A 176 -9.62 -4.50 -4.86
CA ARG A 176 -10.81 -5.16 -5.42
C ARG A 176 -12.03 -4.23 -5.45
N PHE A 177 -12.27 -3.46 -4.39
CA PHE A 177 -13.41 -2.55 -4.29
C PHE A 177 -13.31 -1.34 -5.22
N MET A 178 -12.10 -0.82 -5.47
CA MET A 178 -11.90 0.32 -6.38
C MET A 178 -11.88 -0.08 -7.86
N GLY A 179 -12.17 -1.35 -8.20
CA GLY A 179 -12.10 -1.84 -9.58
C GLY A 179 -10.68 -1.82 -10.18
N ALA A 180 -9.68 -1.40 -9.41
CA ALA A 180 -8.28 -1.30 -9.79
C ALA A 180 -7.57 -2.64 -9.65
N THR A 181 -8.17 -3.70 -10.21
CA THR A 181 -7.32 -4.61 -10.97
C THR A 181 -6.79 -3.80 -12.16
N PRO A 182 -5.47 -3.68 -12.35
CA PRO A 182 -4.98 -3.63 -13.71
C PRO A 182 -5.60 -4.84 -14.39
N SER A 183 -6.54 -4.63 -15.30
CA SER A 183 -6.97 -5.65 -16.25
C SER A 183 -5.78 -5.95 -17.15
N ALA A 184 -4.83 -6.71 -16.62
CA ALA A 184 -3.70 -7.28 -17.31
C ALA A 184 -3.58 -8.72 -16.81
N THR A 185 -3.86 -9.65 -17.72
CA THR A 185 -3.71 -11.11 -17.58
C THR A 185 -4.93 -11.91 -17.12
N ARG A 186 -6.10 -11.67 -17.72
CA ARG A 186 -7.10 -12.75 -17.94
C ARG A 186 -7.46 -12.76 -19.42
N GLY A 187 -7.08 -13.83 -20.13
CA GLY A 187 -7.53 -14.08 -21.50
C GLY A 187 -6.45 -14.21 -22.57
N GLY A 188 -5.31 -14.84 -22.29
CA GLY A 188 -4.63 -15.62 -23.33
C GLY A 188 -5.42 -16.92 -23.51
N GLY A 189 -6.46 -16.89 -24.32
CA GLY A 189 -7.14 -18.12 -24.75
C GLY A 189 -6.27 -18.84 -25.77
N PRO A 190 -6.06 -20.16 -25.66
CA PRO A 190 -5.57 -20.95 -26.78
C PRO A 190 -6.69 -20.96 -27.84
N VAL A 191 -6.41 -20.37 -29.00
CA VAL A 191 -7.22 -20.57 -30.20
C VAL A 191 -6.84 -21.95 -30.72
N GLY A 192 -7.74 -22.91 -30.54
CA GLY A 192 -7.75 -24.16 -31.30
C GLY A 192 -8.27 -23.93 -32.71
#